data_AF-A0A131Y7V9-F1
#
_entry.id   AF-A0A131Y7V9-F1
#
_cell.length_a   1.000
_cell.length_b   1.000
_cell.length_c   1.000
_cell.angle_alpha   90.00
_cell.angle_beta   90.00
_cell.angle_gamma   90.00
#
_symmetry.space_group_name_H-M   'P 1'
#
loop_
_entity.id
_entity.type
_entity.pdbx_description
1 polymer ?
#
loop_
_entity_poly.entity_id
_entity_poly.type
_entity_poly.pdbx_seq_one_letter_code
_entity_poly.pdbx_strand_id
1 'polypeptide(L)'
;MGIIRVAAFAIGCVLSLAVAYPNLDYLGNGSFALRFFNSVPGRPDDFGRSLHTIETLTGALPESGEKPSGRRNNLLEVAKRLNLTKLVEAVTKVGLHHVLNHEGPFTLFAPTNEAFDNVPGYCSDVPLLDIVKYHVALGAHKKMEFKNNVQLDTLLVGRRVRVNIYPNTKEITASGRSVSSPDNRASNGILHVLSGVMCALYKGNAAFELQRCPSFGILNSFINMTDLYNALNADGPFTVFAPTDSAFAKLSPDLVNDLKNNLTALKEV
;
A
#
# COMPACT_ATOMS: atom_id res chain seq x y z
N MET A 1 -34.94 -11.99 28.70
CA MET A 1 -34.43 -13.01 27.75
C MET A 1 -33.72 -12.30 26.61
N GLY A 2 -32.38 -12.27 26.57
CA GLY A 2 -31.73 -11.49 25.50
C GLY A 2 -30.21 -11.43 25.44
N ILE A 3 -29.46 -12.45 25.89
CA ILE A 3 -27.97 -12.41 25.81
C ILE A 3 -27.36 -13.70 25.20
N ILE A 4 -28.15 -14.68 24.76
CA ILE A 4 -27.59 -16.02 24.42
C ILE A 4 -27.36 -16.24 22.89
N ARG A 5 -27.76 -15.33 21.99
CA ARG A 5 -27.75 -15.63 20.54
C ARG A 5 -26.54 -15.17 19.71
N VAL A 6 -25.62 -14.35 20.22
CA VAL A 6 -24.45 -13.90 19.44
C VAL A 6 -23.23 -14.83 19.60
N ALA A 7 -23.06 -15.46 20.76
CA ALA A 7 -21.91 -16.34 21.03
C ALA A 7 -21.96 -17.66 20.23
N ALA A 8 -23.16 -18.18 19.93
CA ALA A 8 -23.31 -19.48 19.29
C ALA A 8 -22.87 -19.50 17.81
N PHE A 9 -22.97 -18.36 17.11
CA PHE A 9 -22.62 -18.31 15.67
C PHE A 9 -21.11 -18.17 15.43
N ALA A 10 -20.41 -17.47 16.33
CA ALA A 10 -18.95 -17.36 16.28
C ALA A 10 -18.26 -18.71 16.55
N ILE A 11 -18.79 -19.51 17.49
CA ILE A 11 -18.24 -20.83 17.81
C ILE A 11 -18.46 -21.82 16.66
N GLY A 12 -19.62 -21.76 15.98
CA GLY A 12 -19.90 -22.61 14.81
C GLY A 12 -18.93 -22.38 13.64
N CYS A 13 -18.53 -21.13 13.40
CA CYS A 13 -17.55 -20.80 12.36
C CYS A 13 -16.13 -21.28 12.74
N VAL A 14 -15.76 -21.18 14.03
CA VAL A 14 -14.46 -21.64 14.55
C VAL A 14 -14.33 -23.17 14.51
N LEU A 15 -15.41 -23.91 14.79
CA LEU A 15 -15.40 -25.38 14.73
C LEU A 15 -15.26 -25.91 13.29
N SER A 16 -15.89 -25.25 12.31
CA SER A 16 -15.76 -25.60 10.89
C SER A 16 -14.37 -25.26 10.32
N LEU A 17 -13.66 -24.30 10.91
CA LEU A 17 -12.31 -23.88 10.51
C LEU A 17 -11.23 -24.91 10.91
N ALA A 18 -11.39 -25.58 12.06
CA ALA A 18 -10.42 -26.57 12.54
C ALA A 18 -10.38 -27.85 11.68
N VAL A 19 -11.49 -28.19 11.01
CA VAL A 19 -11.62 -29.42 10.20
C VAL A 19 -11.05 -29.23 8.79
N ALA A 20 -11.07 -28.01 8.24
CA ALA A 20 -10.57 -27.73 6.89
C ALA A 20 -9.06 -27.40 6.83
N TYR A 21 -8.48 -26.92 7.95
CA TYR A 21 -7.08 -26.46 7.98
C TYR A 21 -6.40 -26.88 9.31
N PRO A 22 -5.74 -28.05 9.36
CA PRO A 22 -5.18 -28.59 10.61
C PRO A 22 -3.96 -27.83 11.17
N ASN A 23 -3.48 -26.77 10.50
CA ASN A 23 -2.30 -25.98 10.89
C ASN A 23 -2.63 -24.52 11.23
N LEU A 24 -3.78 -24.28 11.88
CA LEU A 24 -4.23 -22.95 12.33
C LEU A 24 -3.55 -22.46 13.61
N ASP A 25 -2.64 -23.23 14.20
CA ASP A 25 -1.93 -22.89 15.45
C ASP A 25 -1.01 -21.65 15.33
N TYR A 26 -0.72 -21.20 14.10
CA TYR A 26 0.13 -20.02 13.84
C TYR A 26 -0.57 -18.67 14.03
N LEU A 27 -1.90 -18.62 14.12
CA LEU A 27 -2.65 -17.36 14.25
C LEU A 27 -2.94 -16.93 15.69
N GLY A 28 -2.39 -17.61 16.71
CA GLY A 28 -2.64 -17.23 18.09
C GLY A 28 -4.14 -17.25 18.41
N ASN A 29 -4.68 -18.46 18.51
CA ASN A 29 -5.93 -18.81 19.20
C ASN A 29 -7.09 -17.80 19.07
N GLY A 30 -8.08 -18.03 18.18
CA GLY A 30 -9.46 -17.47 18.09
C GLY A 30 -9.72 -15.96 18.29
N SER A 31 -9.10 -15.35 19.29
CA SER A 31 -9.04 -13.93 19.64
C SER A 31 -8.35 -13.06 18.59
N PHE A 32 -7.38 -13.57 17.81
CA PHE A 32 -6.71 -12.81 16.74
C PHE A 32 -7.70 -12.32 15.69
N ALA A 33 -8.50 -13.22 15.13
CA ALA A 33 -9.54 -12.87 14.17
C ALA A 33 -10.47 -11.81 14.76
N LEU A 34 -11.01 -12.05 15.96
CA LEU A 34 -11.94 -11.14 16.62
C LEU A 34 -11.36 -9.75 16.92
N ARG A 35 -10.06 -9.64 17.25
CA ARG A 35 -9.40 -8.35 17.55
C ARG A 35 -9.00 -7.58 16.28
N PHE A 36 -8.53 -8.29 15.26
CA PHE A 36 -8.19 -7.72 13.96
C PHE A 36 -9.43 -7.14 13.26
N PHE A 37 -10.53 -7.91 13.23
CA PHE A 37 -11.81 -7.48 12.64
C PHE A 37 -12.45 -6.29 13.37
N ASN A 38 -12.20 -6.13 14.68
CA ASN A 38 -12.72 -5.01 15.46
C ASN A 38 -11.86 -3.73 15.36
N SER A 39 -10.58 -3.84 14.99
CA SER A 39 -9.63 -2.71 14.98
C SER A 39 -9.42 -2.08 13.59
N VAL A 40 -9.84 -2.78 12.53
CA VAL A 40 -9.74 -2.30 11.14
C VAL A 40 -11.15 -2.28 10.53
N PRO A 41 -11.78 -1.11 10.34
CA PRO A 41 -13.08 -1.05 9.68
C PRO A 41 -12.92 -1.46 8.20
N GLY A 42 -13.58 -2.54 7.78
CA GLY A 42 -13.59 -3.02 6.39
C GLY A 42 -14.65 -2.33 5.52
N ARG A 43 -14.62 -2.65 4.21
CA ARG A 43 -15.58 -2.16 3.22
C ARG A 43 -16.92 -2.92 3.39
N PRO A 44 -18.08 -2.25 3.40
CA PRO A 44 -19.36 -2.95 3.45
C PRO A 44 -19.63 -3.68 2.13
N ASP A 45 -20.13 -4.91 2.22
CA ASP A 45 -20.80 -5.60 1.12
C ASP A 45 -22.15 -4.92 0.81
N ASP A 46 -22.84 -5.36 -0.25
CA ASP A 46 -24.16 -4.82 -0.65
C ASP A 46 -25.25 -4.98 0.43
N PHE A 47 -24.94 -5.66 1.54
CA PHE A 47 -25.80 -5.83 2.72
C PHE A 47 -25.24 -5.16 3.99
N GLY A 48 -24.19 -4.32 3.87
CA GLY A 48 -23.63 -3.56 4.98
C GLY A 48 -22.69 -4.34 5.92
N ARG A 49 -22.23 -5.53 5.54
CA ARG A 49 -21.29 -6.35 6.34
C ARG A 49 -19.85 -6.16 5.90
N SER A 50 -18.94 -6.03 6.87
CA SER A 50 -17.50 -5.93 6.63
C SER A 50 -16.92 -7.31 6.32
N LEU A 51 -16.34 -7.50 5.13
CA LEU A 51 -15.68 -8.74 4.72
C LEU A 51 -14.18 -8.51 4.46
N HIS A 52 -13.31 -9.19 5.21
CA HIS A 52 -11.95 -9.52 4.74
C HIS A 52 -11.89 -11.02 4.47
N THR A 53 -11.48 -11.42 3.26
CA THR A 53 -11.29 -12.82 2.92
C THR A 53 -9.99 -13.32 3.55
N ILE A 54 -10.03 -14.47 4.22
CA ILE A 54 -8.89 -15.09 4.94
C ILE A 54 -7.70 -15.37 4.00
N GLU A 55 -7.93 -15.43 2.69
CA GLU A 55 -6.90 -15.61 1.65
C GLU A 55 -5.81 -14.52 1.63
N THR A 56 -6.08 -13.33 2.19
CA THR A 56 -5.12 -12.22 2.24
C THR A 56 -3.98 -12.42 3.28
N LEU A 57 -4.03 -13.48 4.11
CA LEU A 57 -3.03 -13.80 5.14
C LEU A 57 -1.91 -14.74 4.65
N THR A 58 -1.71 -14.86 3.34
CA THR A 58 -0.70 -15.73 2.73
C THR A 58 0.70 -15.10 2.84
N GLY A 59 1.35 -15.30 3.99
CA GLY A 59 2.76 -14.97 4.18
C GLY A 59 3.32 -15.69 5.40
N ALA A 60 3.90 -16.87 5.20
CA ALA A 60 4.55 -17.62 6.27
C ALA A 60 5.70 -16.81 6.88
N LEU A 61 5.84 -16.85 8.21
CA LEU A 61 7.02 -16.34 8.89
C LEU A 61 8.27 -17.06 8.36
N PRO A 62 9.43 -16.40 8.23
CA PRO A 62 10.66 -17.07 7.82
C PRO A 62 11.00 -18.23 8.77
N GLU A 63 11.00 -19.46 8.26
CA GLU A 63 11.57 -20.61 8.97
C GLU A 63 13.02 -20.32 9.35
N SER A 64 13.32 -20.60 10.62
CA SER A 64 14.60 -20.32 11.27
C SER A 64 15.39 -21.62 11.31
N GLY A 65 16.39 -21.75 10.44
CA GLY A 65 17.35 -22.88 10.47
C GLY A 65 18.24 -22.93 11.71
N GLU A 66 18.18 -21.93 12.60
CA GLU A 66 18.91 -21.93 13.87
C GLU A 66 18.04 -21.33 14.98
N LYS A 67 18.06 -21.95 16.16
CA LYS A 67 17.32 -21.55 17.36
C LYS A 67 18.02 -20.32 17.98
N PRO A 68 17.46 -19.10 17.94
CA PRO A 68 18.13 -17.94 18.50
C PRO A 68 18.04 -17.96 20.03
N SER A 69 19.18 -17.89 20.69
CA SER A 69 19.34 -17.74 22.15
C SER A 69 19.08 -16.31 22.63
N GLY A 70 17.90 -15.73 22.32
CA GLY A 70 17.51 -14.39 22.79
C GLY A 70 16.15 -13.92 22.25
N ARG A 71 15.48 -13.02 22.98
CA ARG A 71 14.24 -12.36 22.54
C ARG A 71 14.52 -11.57 21.25
N ARG A 72 13.91 -11.96 20.13
CA ARG A 72 13.99 -11.21 18.87
C ARG A 72 13.20 -9.91 18.99
N ASN A 73 13.79 -8.81 18.52
CA ASN A 73 13.15 -7.49 18.52
C ASN A 73 11.92 -7.48 17.59
N ASN A 74 10.84 -6.82 18.01
CA ASN A 74 9.66 -6.58 17.15
C ASN A 74 9.93 -5.47 16.12
N LEU A 75 9.00 -5.23 15.19
CA LEU A 75 9.16 -4.26 14.10
C LEU A 75 9.50 -2.84 14.59
N LEU A 76 8.86 -2.36 15.67
CA LEU A 76 9.13 -1.03 16.22
C LEU A 76 10.44 -0.97 17.00
N GLU A 77 10.83 -2.03 17.68
CA GLU A 77 12.14 -2.16 18.32
C GLU A 77 13.27 -2.20 17.26
N VAL A 78 13.06 -2.88 16.13
CA VAL A 78 13.97 -2.86 14.98
C VAL A 78 14.05 -1.46 14.37
N ALA A 79 12.92 -0.77 14.18
CA ALA A 79 12.89 0.60 13.68
C ALA A 79 13.67 1.57 14.60
N LYS A 80 13.50 1.46 15.93
CA LYS A 80 14.28 2.22 16.92
C LYS A 80 15.78 1.95 16.81
N ARG A 81 16.18 0.67 16.69
CA ARG A 81 17.59 0.27 16.51
C ARG A 81 18.20 0.85 15.23
N LEU A 82 17.41 1.01 14.17
CA LEU A 82 17.81 1.63 12.90
C LEU A 82 17.69 3.17 12.90
N ASN A 83 17.45 3.78 14.06
CA ASN A 83 17.30 5.24 14.21
C ASN A 83 16.14 5.85 13.39
N LEU A 84 15.07 5.10 13.13
CA LEU A 84 13.88 5.56 12.40
C LEU A 84 12.87 6.22 13.35
N THR A 85 13.33 7.20 14.12
CA THR A 85 12.60 7.80 15.25
C THR A 85 11.30 8.47 14.81
N LYS A 86 11.29 9.21 13.70
CA LYS A 86 10.08 9.90 13.19
C LYS A 86 8.97 8.95 12.80
N LEU A 87 9.32 7.79 12.22
CA LEU A 87 8.34 6.74 11.94
C LEU A 87 7.74 6.20 13.23
N VAL A 88 8.57 5.90 14.23
CA VAL A 88 8.13 5.37 15.53
C VAL A 88 7.21 6.35 16.24
N GLU A 89 7.53 7.65 16.20
CA GLU A 89 6.67 8.72 16.70
C GLU A 89 5.35 8.78 15.95
N ALA A 90 5.37 8.73 14.61
CA ALA A 90 4.16 8.73 13.79
C ALA A 90 3.24 7.54 14.10
N VAL A 91 3.79 6.33 14.19
CA VAL A 91 3.07 5.11 14.56
C VAL A 91 2.46 5.22 15.96
N THR A 92 3.19 5.80 16.90
CA THR A 92 2.71 6.01 18.27
C THR A 92 1.57 7.02 18.30
N LYS A 93 1.73 8.15 17.60
CA LYS A 93 0.75 9.25 17.52
C LYS A 93 -0.60 8.80 16.96
N VAL A 94 -0.60 7.86 16.01
CA VAL A 94 -1.84 7.32 15.40
C VAL A 94 -2.37 6.05 16.10
N GLY A 95 -1.77 5.65 17.22
CA GLY A 95 -2.22 4.50 18.02
C GLY A 95 -1.90 3.12 17.43
N LEU A 96 -1.23 3.03 16.28
CA LEU A 96 -0.97 1.76 15.60
C LEU A 96 0.14 0.93 16.26
N HIS A 97 0.85 1.50 17.22
CA HIS A 97 1.86 0.79 18.02
C HIS A 97 1.29 -0.41 18.78
N HIS A 98 0.03 -0.38 19.20
CA HIS A 98 -0.62 -1.54 19.84
C HIS A 98 -0.74 -2.75 18.91
N VAL A 99 -0.95 -2.51 17.61
CA VAL A 99 -1.00 -3.56 16.59
C VAL A 99 0.42 -4.01 16.25
N LEU A 100 1.31 -3.07 15.89
CA LEU A 100 2.65 -3.39 15.39
C LEU A 100 3.62 -3.94 16.45
N ASN A 101 3.31 -3.85 17.74
CA ASN A 101 4.12 -4.47 18.80
C ASN A 101 3.76 -5.94 19.07
N HIS A 102 2.55 -6.37 18.71
CA HIS A 102 1.98 -7.63 19.18
C HIS A 102 1.44 -8.52 18.06
N GLU A 103 0.98 -7.93 16.96
CA GLU A 103 0.42 -8.63 15.81
C GLU A 103 1.43 -8.76 14.67
N GLY A 104 1.14 -9.68 13.74
CA GLY A 104 1.94 -9.96 12.57
C GLY A 104 1.59 -11.35 11.99
N PRO A 105 2.22 -11.74 10.88
CA PRO A 105 3.35 -11.07 10.24
C PRO A 105 2.96 -9.82 9.45
N PHE A 106 3.78 -8.78 9.55
CA PHE A 106 3.69 -7.58 8.69
C PHE A 106 5.00 -7.31 7.95
N THR A 107 4.89 -6.54 6.87
CA THR A 107 6.03 -5.94 6.19
C THR A 107 5.94 -4.43 6.36
N LEU A 108 6.85 -3.87 7.14
CA LEU A 108 6.92 -2.44 7.39
C LEU A 108 7.88 -1.79 6.39
N PHE A 109 7.33 -1.01 5.48
CA PHE A 109 8.11 -0.11 4.64
C PHE A 109 8.39 1.17 5.43
N ALA A 110 9.61 1.34 5.90
CA ALA A 110 9.95 2.32 6.93
C ALA A 110 10.74 3.49 6.35
N PRO A 111 10.15 4.69 6.18
CA PRO A 111 10.89 5.86 5.70
C PRO A 111 11.97 6.29 6.70
N THR A 112 13.10 6.80 6.19
CA THR A 112 14.12 7.43 7.03
C THR A 112 13.63 8.74 7.65
N ASN A 113 14.38 9.29 8.62
CA ASN A 113 14.02 10.59 9.20
C ASN A 113 14.09 11.71 8.15
N GLU A 114 15.06 11.63 7.24
CA GLU A 114 15.22 12.57 6.12
C GLU A 114 14.04 12.47 5.15
N ALA A 115 13.47 11.27 4.95
CA ALA A 115 12.26 11.09 4.17
C ALA A 115 11.04 11.79 4.81
N PHE A 116 10.95 11.78 6.13
CA PHE A 116 9.91 12.51 6.88
C PHE A 116 10.13 14.03 6.87
N ASP A 117 11.37 14.50 6.79
CA ASP A 117 11.67 15.94 6.62
C ASP A 117 11.33 16.44 5.22
N ASN A 118 11.48 15.59 4.22
CA ASN A 118 11.25 15.91 2.82
C ASN A 118 9.97 15.27 2.29
N VAL A 119 8.90 15.31 3.09
CA VAL A 119 7.58 14.83 2.65
C VAL A 119 7.12 15.66 1.46
N PRO A 120 6.77 15.04 0.33
CA PRO A 120 6.29 15.78 -0.83
C PRO A 120 5.03 16.56 -0.50
N GLY A 121 4.90 17.78 -1.03
CA GLY A 121 3.75 18.65 -0.76
C GLY A 121 2.38 18.03 -1.08
N TYR A 122 2.33 17.09 -2.03
CA TYR A 122 1.11 16.35 -2.34
C TYR A 122 0.61 15.44 -1.20
N CYS A 123 1.44 15.13 -0.21
CA CYS A 123 1.05 14.34 0.95
C CYS A 123 0.37 15.17 2.05
N SER A 124 0.34 16.50 1.93
CA SER A 124 -0.10 17.41 3.00
C SER A 124 -1.55 17.20 3.43
N ASP A 125 -2.41 16.80 2.49
CA ASP A 125 -3.84 16.59 2.74
C ASP A 125 -4.19 15.14 3.15
N VAL A 126 -3.19 14.27 3.30
CA VAL A 126 -3.41 12.86 3.66
C VAL A 126 -3.36 12.71 5.18
N PRO A 127 -4.40 12.11 5.82
CA PRO A 127 -4.36 11.83 7.24
C PRO A 127 -3.14 10.96 7.62
N LEU A 128 -2.44 11.32 8.69
CA LEU A 128 -1.24 10.58 9.13
C LEU A 128 -1.54 9.08 9.36
N LEU A 129 -2.72 8.74 9.86
CA LEU A 129 -3.14 7.35 10.05
C LEU A 129 -3.13 6.57 8.73
N ASP A 130 -3.60 7.17 7.65
CA ASP A 130 -3.65 6.55 6.32
C ASP A 130 -2.24 6.40 5.75
N ILE A 131 -1.39 7.42 5.93
CA ILE A 131 0.03 7.34 5.58
C ILE A 131 0.66 6.15 6.30
N VAL A 132 0.54 6.05 7.62
CA VAL A 132 1.15 4.97 8.41
C VAL A 132 0.58 3.61 8.00
N LYS A 133 -0.74 3.47 7.85
CA LYS A 133 -1.37 2.21 7.40
C LYS A 133 -0.87 1.77 6.01
N TYR A 134 -0.65 2.70 5.10
CA TYR A 134 -0.14 2.41 3.75
C TYR A 134 1.31 1.91 3.76
N HIS A 135 2.09 2.25 4.78
CA HIS A 135 3.45 1.74 4.96
C HIS A 135 3.50 0.33 5.58
N VAL A 136 2.36 -0.23 6.00
CA VAL A 136 2.28 -1.57 6.58
C VAL A 136 1.58 -2.50 5.61
N ALA A 137 2.36 -3.35 4.95
CA ALA A 137 1.83 -4.45 4.15
C ALA A 137 1.54 -5.69 5.03
N LEU A 138 0.50 -6.44 4.66
CA LEU A 138 0.11 -7.69 5.30
C LEU A 138 1.06 -8.82 4.89
N GLY A 139 1.47 -9.68 5.82
CA GLY A 139 2.42 -10.77 5.57
C GLY A 139 3.89 -10.36 5.73
N ALA A 140 4.80 -11.35 5.83
CA ALA A 140 6.24 -11.13 5.94
C ALA A 140 6.93 -11.35 4.59
N HIS A 141 6.99 -10.30 3.77
CA HIS A 141 7.54 -10.33 2.42
C HIS A 141 9.03 -9.99 2.41
N LYS A 142 9.86 -10.94 1.97
CA LYS A 142 11.30 -10.71 1.78
C LYS A 142 11.59 -10.08 0.43
N LYS A 143 12.74 -9.44 0.30
CA LYS A 143 13.29 -8.97 -0.98
C LYS A 143 13.30 -10.06 -2.04
N MET A 144 13.61 -11.30 -1.66
CA MET A 144 13.70 -12.45 -2.57
C MET A 144 12.35 -12.82 -3.21
N GLU A 145 11.24 -12.46 -2.55
CA GLU A 145 9.88 -12.73 -3.00
C GLU A 145 9.35 -11.60 -3.90
N PHE A 146 10.01 -10.44 -3.88
CA PHE A 146 9.64 -9.33 -4.74
C PHE A 146 9.92 -9.67 -6.21
N LYS A 147 8.92 -9.38 -7.05
CA LYS A 147 8.98 -9.43 -8.51
C LYS A 147 8.52 -8.08 -9.04
N ASN A 148 8.82 -7.80 -10.31
CA ASN A 148 8.34 -6.57 -10.93
C ASN A 148 6.80 -6.52 -10.92
N ASN A 149 6.25 -5.36 -10.57
CA ASN A 149 4.80 -5.11 -10.48
C ASN A 149 4.05 -5.96 -9.44
N VAL A 150 4.71 -6.43 -8.38
CA VAL A 150 4.02 -7.07 -7.25
C VAL A 150 3.18 -6.03 -6.52
N GLN A 151 1.97 -6.42 -6.11
CA GLN A 151 1.08 -5.58 -5.32
C GLN A 151 0.79 -6.28 -4.00
N LEU A 152 1.12 -5.61 -2.89
CA LEU A 152 0.94 -6.13 -1.53
C LEU A 152 -0.18 -5.38 -0.85
N ASP A 153 -1.16 -6.10 -0.31
CA ASP A 153 -2.23 -5.50 0.48
C ASP A 153 -1.69 -4.85 1.75
N THR A 154 -2.26 -3.70 2.11
CA THR A 154 -1.84 -2.91 3.27
C THR A 154 -2.91 -2.85 4.34
N LEU A 155 -2.56 -2.34 5.53
CA LEU A 155 -3.56 -2.00 6.55
C LEU A 155 -4.51 -0.88 6.12
N LEU A 156 -4.19 -0.16 5.04
CA LEU A 156 -5.10 0.80 4.43
C LEU A 156 -5.94 0.08 3.36
N VAL A 157 -7.20 -0.19 3.69
CA VAL A 157 -8.12 -0.96 2.84
C VAL A 157 -8.22 -0.37 1.44
N GLY A 158 -8.11 -1.22 0.42
CA GLY A 158 -8.15 -0.82 -0.99
C GLY A 158 -6.85 -0.19 -1.50
N ARG A 159 -5.81 -0.10 -0.67
CA ARG A 159 -4.49 0.42 -1.04
C ARG A 159 -3.46 -0.69 -0.98
N ARG A 160 -2.69 -0.80 -2.06
CA ARG A 160 -1.65 -1.81 -2.22
C ARG A 160 -0.31 -1.14 -2.42
N VAL A 161 0.72 -1.60 -1.73
CA VAL A 161 2.10 -1.20 -2.04
C VAL A 161 2.48 -1.88 -3.34
N ARG A 162 2.84 -1.10 -4.34
CA ARG A 162 3.34 -1.62 -5.61
C ARG A 162 4.86 -1.71 -5.56
N VAL A 163 5.39 -2.92 -5.58
CA VAL A 163 6.83 -3.16 -5.65
C VAL A 163 7.26 -3.30 -7.11
N ASN A 164 8.28 -2.55 -7.52
CA ASN A 164 8.93 -2.71 -8.83
C ASN A 164 10.41 -3.04 -8.65
N ILE A 165 10.95 -3.84 -9.57
CA ILE A 165 12.37 -4.14 -9.67
C ILE A 165 12.86 -3.63 -11.01
N TYR A 166 13.85 -2.75 -10.99
CA TYR A 166 14.47 -2.19 -12.18
C TYR A 166 15.73 -3.02 -12.50
N PRO A 167 15.72 -3.87 -13.56
CA PRO A 167 16.80 -4.83 -13.80
C PRO A 167 18.16 -4.16 -14.03
N ASN A 168 18.15 -3.01 -14.71
CA ASN A 168 19.37 -2.30 -15.10
C ASN A 168 20.10 -1.67 -13.90
N THR A 169 19.35 -1.08 -12.97
CA THR A 169 19.91 -0.44 -11.77
C THR A 169 19.95 -1.39 -10.56
N LYS A 170 19.29 -2.55 -10.65
CA LYS A 170 18.98 -3.47 -9.54
C LYS A 170 18.25 -2.77 -8.38
N GLU A 171 17.62 -1.64 -8.66
CA GLU A 171 16.88 -0.87 -7.69
C GLU A 171 15.51 -1.51 -7.45
N ILE A 172 15.10 -1.54 -6.19
CA ILE A 172 13.77 -1.97 -5.77
C ILE A 172 13.05 -0.75 -5.26
N THR A 173 11.82 -0.55 -5.72
CA THR A 173 10.98 0.53 -5.22
C THR A 173 9.69 0.00 -4.64
N ALA A 174 9.21 0.63 -3.58
CA ALA A 174 7.88 0.45 -3.00
C ALA A 174 7.07 1.72 -3.26
N SER A 175 6.02 1.60 -4.09
CA SER A 175 5.17 2.71 -4.54
C SER A 175 5.96 3.94 -5.01
N GLY A 176 7.03 3.70 -5.77
CA GLY A 176 7.90 4.75 -6.30
C GLY A 176 8.97 5.27 -5.33
N ARG A 177 9.12 4.69 -4.14
CA ARG A 177 10.19 5.01 -3.18
C ARG A 177 11.27 3.95 -3.17
N SER A 178 12.52 4.37 -3.24
CA SER A 178 13.66 3.45 -3.25
C SER A 178 13.78 2.71 -1.92
N VAL A 179 14.00 1.40 -1.98
CA VAL A 179 14.29 0.55 -0.81
C VAL A 179 15.79 0.56 -0.56
N SER A 180 16.23 1.30 0.45
CA SER A 180 17.65 1.52 0.76
C SER A 180 18.26 0.42 1.64
N SER A 181 17.48 -0.14 2.59
CA SER A 181 17.92 -1.25 3.45
C SER A 181 16.81 -2.29 3.57
N PRO A 182 16.84 -3.34 2.72
CA PRO A 182 15.84 -4.39 2.74
C PRO A 182 16.09 -5.46 3.81
N ASP A 183 15.08 -6.29 4.08
CA ASP A 183 15.16 -7.54 4.86
C ASP A 183 15.60 -7.40 6.33
N ASN A 184 15.28 -6.28 6.99
CA ASN A 184 15.51 -6.13 8.43
C ASN A 184 14.50 -6.98 9.21
N ARG A 185 14.93 -8.17 9.65
CA ARG A 185 14.06 -9.16 10.31
C ARG A 185 13.63 -8.72 11.71
N ALA A 186 12.35 -8.91 12.00
CA ALA A 186 11.74 -8.74 13.31
C ALA A 186 11.03 -10.02 13.76
N SER A 187 10.64 -10.11 15.03
CA SER A 187 9.88 -11.24 15.58
C SER A 187 8.47 -11.36 14.99
N ASN A 188 7.88 -10.24 14.57
CA ASN A 188 6.53 -10.17 14.03
C ASN A 188 6.48 -9.66 12.57
N GLY A 189 7.59 -9.75 11.82
CA GLY A 189 7.60 -9.30 10.44
C GLY A 189 8.97 -9.00 9.84
N ILE A 190 8.96 -8.23 8.75
CA ILE A 190 10.15 -7.73 8.04
C ILE A 190 10.03 -6.22 7.86
N LEU A 191 11.13 -5.51 8.03
CA LEU A 191 11.24 -4.08 7.80
C LEU A 191 12.13 -3.80 6.58
N HIS A 192 11.64 -2.97 5.67
CA HIS A 192 12.40 -2.45 4.53
C HIS A 192 12.52 -0.94 4.65
N VAL A 193 13.72 -0.40 4.75
CA VAL A 193 13.93 1.06 4.87
C VAL A 193 13.72 1.73 3.51
N LEU A 194 12.99 2.84 3.51
CA LEU A 194 12.68 3.65 2.32
C LEU A 194 13.36 5.02 2.36
N SER A 195 13.77 5.51 1.20
CA SER A 195 14.28 6.88 1.04
C SER A 195 13.20 7.96 0.97
N GLY A 196 11.92 7.59 1.01
CA GLY A 196 10.81 8.54 0.88
C GLY A 196 9.53 8.01 1.53
N VAL A 197 8.60 8.93 1.83
CA VAL A 197 7.28 8.61 2.36
C VAL A 197 6.33 8.22 1.23
N MET A 198 5.64 7.10 1.38
CA MET A 198 4.55 6.64 0.50
C MET A 198 3.24 7.31 0.89
N CYS A 199 2.54 7.89 -0.08
CA CYS A 199 1.27 8.58 0.15
C CYS A 199 0.16 7.94 -0.69
N ALA A 200 -0.97 7.62 -0.07
CA ALA A 200 -2.08 6.90 -0.69
C ALA A 200 -3.02 7.86 -1.44
N LEU A 201 -2.51 8.52 -2.49
CA LEU A 201 -3.22 9.64 -3.12
C LEU A 201 -4.22 9.28 -4.20
N TYR A 202 -3.95 8.28 -5.03
CA TYR A 202 -4.72 8.12 -6.27
C TYR A 202 -6.14 7.62 -5.99
N LYS A 203 -7.20 8.35 -6.25
CA LYS A 203 -8.57 7.87 -6.01
C LYS A 203 -9.08 6.98 -7.16
N GLY A 204 -8.34 6.90 -8.27
CA GLY A 204 -8.65 6.06 -9.42
C GLY A 204 -7.43 5.70 -10.28
N ASN A 205 -7.66 5.42 -11.55
CA ASN A 205 -6.61 5.14 -12.54
C ASN A 205 -6.00 6.44 -13.11
N ALA A 206 -5.12 6.31 -14.09
CA ALA A 206 -4.45 7.45 -14.73
C ALA A 206 -5.46 8.44 -15.33
N ALA A 207 -6.49 7.96 -16.01
CA ALA A 207 -7.54 8.80 -16.59
C ALA A 207 -8.26 9.63 -15.51
N PHE A 208 -8.63 9.01 -14.40
CA PHE A 208 -9.28 9.68 -13.28
C PHE A 208 -8.39 10.77 -12.65
N GLU A 209 -7.10 10.49 -12.43
CA GLU A 209 -6.20 11.49 -11.83
C GLU A 209 -5.91 12.67 -12.76
N LEU A 210 -5.83 12.45 -14.08
CA LEU A 210 -5.66 13.53 -15.05
C LEU A 210 -6.85 14.48 -15.04
N GLN A 211 -8.07 13.95 -15.01
CA GLN A 211 -9.30 14.76 -14.95
C GLN A 211 -9.44 15.55 -13.64
N ARG A 212 -8.94 15.00 -12.53
CA ARG A 212 -9.03 15.64 -11.22
C ARG A 212 -8.11 16.86 -11.07
N CYS A 213 -7.03 16.92 -11.85
CA CYS A 213 -6.01 17.96 -11.72
C CYS A 213 -6.31 19.17 -12.65
N PRO A 214 -6.57 20.37 -12.10
CA PRO A 214 -6.91 21.54 -12.92
C PRO A 214 -5.81 22.00 -13.89
N SER A 215 -4.56 21.62 -13.63
CA SER A 215 -3.39 22.00 -14.44
C SER A 215 -3.24 21.24 -15.76
N PHE A 216 -4.14 20.30 -16.05
CA PHE A 216 -4.14 19.46 -17.25
C PHE A 216 -5.34 19.74 -18.14
N GLY A 217 -5.91 20.96 -18.12
CA GLY A 217 -7.10 21.30 -18.88
C GLY A 217 -6.96 21.06 -20.38
N ILE A 218 -5.83 21.48 -20.97
CA ILE A 218 -5.53 21.29 -22.39
C ILE A 218 -5.34 19.80 -22.71
N LEU A 219 -4.55 19.08 -21.91
CA LEU A 219 -4.35 17.64 -22.07
C LEU A 219 -5.67 16.86 -21.99
N ASN A 220 -6.52 17.17 -21.01
CA ASN A 220 -7.83 16.53 -20.85
C ASN A 220 -8.74 16.80 -22.06
N SER A 221 -8.64 18.00 -22.67
CA SER A 221 -9.37 18.29 -23.91
C SER A 221 -8.95 17.37 -25.05
N PHE A 222 -7.65 17.08 -25.19
CA PHE A 222 -7.11 16.16 -26.19
C PHE A 222 -7.46 14.70 -25.91
N ILE A 223 -7.38 14.29 -24.64
CA ILE A 223 -7.79 12.95 -24.21
C ILE A 223 -9.28 12.71 -24.52
N ASN A 224 -10.14 13.72 -24.38
CA ASN A 224 -11.57 13.60 -24.70
C ASN A 224 -11.87 13.61 -26.20
N MET A 225 -11.02 14.22 -27.02
CA MET A 225 -11.14 14.20 -28.49
C MET A 225 -10.66 12.86 -29.09
N THR A 226 -9.90 12.08 -28.32
CA THR A 226 -9.28 10.82 -28.75
C THR A 226 -9.86 9.63 -27.98
N ASP A 227 -9.58 8.40 -28.44
CA ASP A 227 -9.93 7.18 -27.69
C ASP A 227 -8.96 6.90 -26.53
N LEU A 228 -8.03 7.83 -26.24
CA LEU A 228 -6.98 7.65 -25.24
C LEU A 228 -7.56 7.55 -23.82
N TYR A 229 -8.71 8.16 -23.56
CA TYR A 229 -9.40 8.01 -22.27
C TYR A 229 -9.67 6.53 -21.96
N ASN A 230 -10.21 5.78 -22.93
CA ASN A 230 -10.54 4.38 -22.74
C ASN A 230 -9.29 3.54 -22.50
N ALA A 231 -8.19 3.85 -23.21
CA ALA A 231 -6.91 3.18 -23.01
C ALA A 231 -6.32 3.46 -21.61
N LEU A 232 -6.38 4.71 -21.14
CA LEU A 232 -5.90 5.09 -19.81
C LEU A 232 -6.83 4.63 -18.67
N ASN A 233 -8.09 4.34 -18.99
CA ASN A 233 -9.07 3.81 -18.06
C ASN A 233 -8.96 2.27 -17.90
N ALA A 234 -8.35 1.59 -18.87
CA ALA A 234 -8.08 0.15 -18.81
C ALA A 234 -7.03 -0.20 -17.74
N ASP A 235 -6.90 -1.50 -17.44
CA ASP A 235 -5.89 -1.99 -16.51
C ASP A 235 -4.47 -1.76 -17.07
N GLY A 236 -3.62 -1.13 -16.25
CA GLY A 236 -2.23 -0.80 -16.60
C GLY A 236 -1.26 -2.00 -16.52
N PRO A 237 0.06 -1.76 -16.46
CA PRO A 237 0.71 -0.52 -16.00
C PRO A 237 0.95 0.53 -17.09
N PHE A 238 0.71 1.80 -16.76
CA PHE A 238 1.04 2.95 -17.60
C PHE A 238 2.00 3.91 -16.89
N THR A 239 2.86 4.55 -17.67
CA THR A 239 3.61 5.74 -17.25
C THR A 239 3.19 6.88 -18.17
N VAL A 240 2.42 7.83 -17.64
CA VAL A 240 1.94 8.97 -18.42
C VAL A 240 2.83 10.18 -18.14
N PHE A 241 3.50 10.68 -19.17
CA PHE A 241 4.20 11.95 -19.13
C PHE A 241 3.20 13.06 -19.43
N ALA A 242 2.49 13.53 -18.40
CA ALA A 242 1.38 14.48 -18.55
C ALA A 242 1.89 15.94 -18.62
N PRO A 243 1.89 16.59 -19.81
CA PRO A 243 2.22 18.01 -19.91
C PRO A 243 1.18 18.88 -19.20
N THR A 244 1.64 19.89 -18.48
CA THR A 244 0.77 20.90 -17.85
C THR A 244 0.30 21.94 -18.86
N ASP A 245 -0.74 22.69 -18.53
CA ASP A 245 -1.22 23.81 -19.35
C ASP A 245 -0.11 24.87 -19.56
N SER A 246 0.77 25.06 -18.58
CA SER A 246 1.95 25.93 -18.71
C SER A 246 3.00 25.35 -19.67
N ALA A 247 3.11 24.03 -19.81
CA ALA A 247 3.97 23.41 -20.81
C ALA A 247 3.41 23.64 -22.22
N PHE A 248 2.10 23.50 -22.43
CA PHE A 248 1.45 23.83 -23.70
C PHE A 248 1.56 25.33 -24.04
N ALA A 249 1.47 26.22 -23.05
CA ALA A 249 1.63 27.66 -23.24
C ALA A 249 3.02 28.08 -23.77
N LYS A 250 4.02 27.17 -23.72
CA LYS A 250 5.36 27.40 -24.30
C LYS A 250 5.45 27.00 -25.77
N LEU A 251 4.43 26.31 -26.32
CA LEU A 251 4.35 25.98 -27.73
C LEU A 251 3.79 27.16 -28.53
N SER A 252 4.03 27.18 -29.84
CA SER A 252 3.39 28.18 -30.70
C SER A 252 1.86 27.96 -30.72
N PRO A 253 1.06 29.04 -30.71
CA PRO A 253 -0.40 28.92 -30.81
C PRO A 253 -0.84 28.16 -32.06
N ASP A 254 -0.12 28.33 -33.16
CA ASP A 254 -0.38 27.64 -34.43
C ASP A 254 -0.24 26.12 -34.28
N LEU A 255 0.83 25.64 -33.63
CA LEU A 255 1.04 24.21 -33.40
C LEU A 255 -0.07 23.61 -32.53
N VAL A 256 -0.50 24.32 -31.50
CA VAL A 256 -1.60 23.85 -30.63
C VAL A 256 -2.93 23.80 -31.38
N ASN A 257 -3.17 24.75 -32.30
CA ASN A 257 -4.37 24.75 -33.14
C ASN A 257 -4.32 23.65 -34.21
N ASP A 258 -3.16 23.41 -34.82
CA ASP A 258 -2.97 22.33 -35.78
C ASP A 258 -3.23 20.97 -35.13
N LEU A 259 -2.75 20.76 -33.91
CA LEU A 259 -3.02 19.55 -33.12
C LEU A 259 -4.51 19.37 -32.81
N LYS A 260 -5.25 20.46 -32.54
CA LYS A 260 -6.71 20.39 -32.33
C LYS A 260 -7.48 19.96 -33.58
N ASN A 261 -6.99 20.36 -34.75
CA ASN A 261 -7.68 20.14 -36.02
C ASN A 261 -7.26 18.86 -36.73
N ASN A 262 -6.13 18.25 -36.34
CA ASN A 262 -5.60 17.03 -36.93
C ASN A 262 -5.60 15.88 -35.92
N LEU A 263 -6.70 15.12 -35.88
CA LEU A 263 -6.86 13.98 -34.97
C LEU A 263 -5.82 12.88 -35.17
N THR A 264 -5.32 12.69 -36.40
CA THR A 264 -4.29 11.68 -36.68
C THR A 264 -2.97 12.08 -36.02
N ALA A 265 -2.54 13.34 -36.21
CA ALA A 265 -1.35 13.86 -35.55
C ALA A 265 -1.50 13.86 -34.03
N LEU A 266 -2.68 14.23 -33.52
CA LEU A 266 -2.96 14.26 -32.08
C LEU A 266 -2.89 12.87 -31.42
N LYS A 267 -3.18 11.79 -32.16
CA LYS A 267 -3.04 10.42 -31.63
C LYS A 267 -1.59 9.94 -31.55
N GLU A 268 -0.67 10.57 -32.29
CA GLU A 268 0.75 10.20 -32.32
C GLU A 268 1.60 10.95 -31.28
N VAL A 269 1.17 12.15 -30.85
CA VAL A 269 1.89 13.00 -29.87
C VAL A 269 1.34 12.87 -28.45
#